data_AF-A0A7S1E6L6-F1
#
_entry.id   AF-A0A7S1E6L6-F1
#
_cell.length_a   1.000
_cell.length_b   1.000
_cell.length_c   1.000
_cell.angle_alpha   90.00
_cell.angle_beta   90.00
_cell.angle_gamma   90.00
#
_symmetry.space_group_name_H-M   'P 1'
#
loop_
_entity.id
_entity.type
_entity.pdbx_description
1 polymer ?
#
loop_
_entity_poly.entity_id
_entity_poly.type
_entity_poly.pdbx_seq_one_letter_code
_entity_poly.pdbx_strand_id
1 'polypeptide(L)'
;ARPMKSHKMQLKNVEADSKIGASLLSKARKLEQEDEDEADMTWVAGYSIIFQGCHHISQWNAEADDENDVKIQTKRLVRFRLCPTGTCSETNAGGCNSGYGDYVLDMNEYLDSYFEAVQQQNEW
;
A
#
# COMPACT_ATOMS: atom_id res chain seq x y z
N ALA A 1 29.79 -23.92 -3.81
CA ALA A 1 29.02 -22.67 -3.72
C ALA A 1 27.53 -23.01 -3.67
N ARG A 2 26.81 -22.68 -2.60
CA ARG A 2 25.34 -22.79 -2.57
C ARG A 2 24.77 -21.61 -3.36
N PRO A 3 23.88 -21.82 -4.34
CA PRO A 3 23.27 -20.70 -5.04
C PRO A 3 22.39 -19.91 -4.06
N MET A 4 22.66 -18.61 -3.91
CA MET A 4 21.72 -17.69 -3.27
C MET A 4 20.47 -17.63 -4.15
N LYS A 5 19.38 -18.23 -3.69
CA LYS A 5 18.08 -18.09 -4.34
C LYS A 5 17.71 -16.61 -4.30
N SER A 6 17.71 -15.96 -5.46
CA SER A 6 17.03 -14.67 -5.65
C SER A 6 15.56 -14.88 -5.27
N HIS A 7 15.22 -14.58 -4.01
CA HIS A 7 13.84 -14.45 -3.59
C HIS A 7 13.36 -13.13 -4.19
N LYS A 8 12.77 -13.20 -5.38
CA LYS A 8 11.91 -12.09 -5.83
C LYS A 8 10.86 -11.92 -4.75
N MET A 9 10.88 -10.79 -4.05
CA MET A 9 9.85 -10.43 -3.09
C MET A 9 8.49 -10.52 -3.78
N GLN A 10 7.71 -11.53 -3.41
CA GLN A 10 6.32 -11.65 -3.82
C GLN A 10 5.54 -10.92 -2.74
N LEU A 11 5.03 -9.72 -3.02
CA LEU A 11 4.09 -8.99 -2.16
C LEU A 11 2.71 -9.66 -2.15
N LYS A 12 2.69 -10.97 -1.95
CA LYS A 12 1.48 -11.75 -1.78
C LYS A 12 1.31 -11.94 -0.29
N ASN A 13 0.23 -11.39 0.25
CA ASN A 13 -0.15 -11.58 1.64
C ASN A 13 0.88 -11.00 2.63
N VAL A 14 1.09 -9.67 2.57
CA VAL A 14 2.05 -8.98 3.43
C VAL A 14 1.39 -8.68 4.77
N GLU A 15 1.85 -9.27 5.86
CA GLU A 15 1.29 -8.95 7.19
C GLU A 15 1.47 -7.46 7.50
N ALA A 16 0.42 -6.83 8.04
CA ALA A 16 0.38 -5.40 8.32
C ALA A 16 1.38 -4.97 9.39
N ASP A 17 1.72 -5.87 10.32
CA ASP A 17 2.71 -5.67 11.38
C ASP A 17 4.16 -5.89 10.89
N SER A 18 4.35 -6.40 9.66
CA SER A 18 5.67 -6.47 9.05
C SER A 18 6.22 -5.07 8.77
N LYS A 19 7.54 -4.90 8.74
CA LYS A 19 8.18 -3.61 8.41
C LYS A 19 7.64 -2.99 7.11
N ILE A 20 7.38 -3.84 6.11
CA ILE A 20 6.85 -3.44 4.81
C ILE A 20 5.39 -3.01 4.94
N GLY A 21 4.58 -3.83 5.63
CA GLY A 21 3.17 -3.53 5.84
C GLY A 21 2.97 -2.24 6.62
N ALA A 22 3.73 -2.03 7.69
CA ALA A 22 3.70 -0.81 8.48
C ALA A 22 4.14 0.41 7.65
N SER A 23 5.23 0.30 6.88
CA SER A 23 5.67 1.40 5.98
C SER A 23 4.59 1.74 4.95
N LEU A 24 3.98 0.74 4.30
CA LEU A 24 2.91 0.95 3.33
C LEU A 24 1.69 1.65 3.97
N LEU A 25 1.28 1.19 5.14
CA LEU A 25 0.10 1.70 5.85
C LEU A 25 0.32 3.08 6.46
N SER A 26 1.56 3.42 6.81
CA SER A 26 1.91 4.77 7.27
C SER A 26 1.65 5.84 6.19
N LYS A 27 1.82 5.48 4.91
CA LYS A 27 1.57 6.38 3.77
C LYS A 27 0.10 6.34 3.32
N ALA A 28 -0.69 5.36 3.79
CA ALA A 28 -2.07 5.20 3.37
C ALA A 28 -2.95 6.34 3.88
N ARG A 29 -3.86 6.82 3.02
CA ARG A 29 -4.75 7.93 3.38
C ARG A 29 -5.64 7.54 4.57
N LYS A 30 -5.48 8.25 5.68
CA LYS A 30 -6.37 8.18 6.85
C LYS A 30 -7.54 9.16 6.69
N LEU A 31 -8.73 8.77 7.16
CA LEU A 31 -9.91 9.62 7.15
C LEU A 31 -9.95 10.60 8.33
N GLU A 32 -9.25 10.28 9.42
CA GLU A 32 -9.10 11.15 10.58
C GLU A 32 -7.65 11.64 10.67
N GLN A 33 -7.51 12.96 10.69
CA GLN A 33 -6.28 13.76 10.71
C GLN A 33 -6.33 14.47 12.07
N GLU A 34 -5.30 14.41 12.92
CA GLU A 34 -4.42 15.59 13.08
C GLU A 34 -3.18 15.40 13.98
N ASP A 35 -2.84 14.22 14.48
CA ASP A 35 -1.65 14.10 15.35
C ASP A 35 -0.51 13.33 14.65
N GLU A 36 0.62 14.03 14.47
CA GLU A 36 1.94 13.53 14.01
C GLU A 36 2.60 12.55 15.00
N ASP A 37 1.89 12.13 16.04
CA ASP A 37 2.34 11.09 16.94
C ASP A 37 2.34 9.75 16.20
N GLU A 38 3.45 9.03 16.36
CA GLU A 38 3.73 7.68 15.87
C GLU A 38 2.43 6.89 15.69
N ALA A 39 1.98 6.83 14.43
CA ALA A 39 0.69 6.26 14.07
C ALA A 39 0.51 4.91 14.77
N ASP A 40 -0.38 4.83 15.76
CA ASP A 40 -0.68 3.56 16.42
C ASP A 40 -1.30 2.63 15.37
N MET A 41 -0.47 1.76 14.79
CA MET A 41 -0.88 0.77 13.79
C MET A 41 -1.38 -0.51 14.46
N THR A 42 -1.63 -0.51 15.77
CA THR A 42 -2.16 -1.70 16.46
C THR A 42 -3.53 -2.11 15.92
N TRP A 43 -4.31 -1.17 15.35
CA TRP A 43 -5.62 -1.48 14.75
C TRP A 43 -5.54 -2.32 13.46
N VAL A 44 -4.39 -2.33 12.76
CA VAL A 44 -4.15 -3.22 11.61
C VAL A 44 -3.43 -4.51 12.02
N ALA A 45 -3.06 -4.66 13.29
CA ALA A 45 -2.44 -5.90 13.76
C ALA A 45 -3.40 -7.08 13.54
N GLY A 46 -2.86 -8.20 13.05
CA GLY A 46 -3.68 -9.36 12.68
C GLY A 46 -4.45 -9.19 11.37
N TYR A 47 -4.02 -8.27 10.51
CA TYR A 47 -4.43 -8.19 9.11
C TYR A 47 -3.25 -8.40 8.17
N SER A 48 -3.55 -8.88 6.98
CA SER A 48 -2.62 -8.98 5.87
C SER A 48 -3.09 -8.13 4.68
N ILE A 49 -2.13 -7.51 4.02
CA ILE A 49 -2.29 -6.60 2.89
C ILE A 49 -2.23 -7.39 1.59
N ILE A 50 -3.24 -7.19 0.75
CA ILE A 50 -3.39 -7.83 -0.56
C ILE A 50 -3.58 -6.77 -1.64
N PHE A 51 -2.65 -6.71 -2.58
CA PHE A 51 -2.77 -5.86 -3.76
C PHE A 51 -3.98 -6.24 -4.60
N GLN A 52 -4.87 -5.29 -4.87
CA GLN A 52 -6.09 -5.49 -5.67
C GLN A 52 -5.93 -5.01 -7.11
N GLY A 53 -5.10 -3.97 -7.35
CA GLY A 53 -4.88 -3.42 -8.68
C GLY A 53 -4.48 -1.95 -8.68
N CYS A 54 -4.17 -1.45 -9.88
CA CYS A 54 -3.92 -0.03 -10.13
C CYS A 54 -5.14 0.61 -10.80
N HIS A 55 -5.45 1.84 -10.41
CA HIS A 55 -6.54 2.64 -10.94
C HIS A 55 -6.03 4.01 -11.40
N HIS A 56 -6.66 4.55 -12.45
CA HIS A 56 -6.38 5.89 -12.94
C HIS A 56 -7.67 6.69 -12.84
N ILE A 57 -7.60 7.88 -12.28
CA ILE A 57 -8.75 8.79 -12.20
C ILE A 57 -8.34 10.19 -12.65
N SER A 58 -9.24 10.88 -13.33
CA SER A 58 -9.04 12.30 -13.66
C SER A 58 -9.54 13.15 -12.51
N GLN A 59 -8.70 14.03 -11.98
CA GLN A 59 -9.04 14.99 -10.92
C GLN A 59 -8.64 16.39 -11.33
N TRP A 60 -9.27 17.38 -10.68
CA TRP A 60 -8.84 18.77 -10.78
C TRP A 60 -7.43 18.91 -10.21
N ASN A 61 -6.57 19.56 -10.99
CA ASN A 61 -5.22 19.90 -10.56
C ASN A 61 -5.31 21.06 -9.57
N ALA A 62 -5.01 20.79 -8.30
CA ALA A 62 -5.09 21.80 -7.23
C ALA A 62 -3.96 22.84 -7.35
N GLU A 63 -2.88 22.48 -8.03
CA GLU A 63 -1.71 23.32 -8.29
C GLU A 63 -1.87 24.20 -9.53
N ALA A 64 -2.99 24.13 -10.26
CA ALA A 64 -3.20 24.89 -11.50
C ALA A 64 -3.78 26.29 -11.24
N ASP A 65 -2.92 27.29 -11.08
CA ASP A 65 -3.29 28.67 -10.74
C ASP A 65 -3.38 29.59 -11.99
N ASP A 66 -2.61 29.32 -13.05
CA ASP A 66 -2.59 30.10 -14.31
C ASP A 66 -3.56 29.52 -15.36
N GLU A 67 -4.03 30.35 -16.30
CA GLU A 67 -4.85 29.95 -17.45
C GLU A 67 -4.15 28.92 -18.36
N ASN A 68 -2.81 28.94 -18.40
CA ASN A 68 -2.01 28.00 -19.16
C ASN A 68 -1.78 26.65 -18.45
N ASP A 69 -2.16 26.54 -17.17
CA ASP A 69 -1.93 25.33 -16.40
C ASP A 69 -2.93 24.22 -16.77
N VAL A 70 -2.44 22.99 -16.72
CA VAL A 70 -3.27 21.80 -16.94
C VAL A 70 -4.29 21.68 -15.82
N LYS A 71 -5.55 22.03 -16.08
CA LYS A 71 -6.64 22.03 -15.09
C LYS A 71 -7.10 20.64 -14.65
N ILE A 72 -6.89 19.62 -15.48
CA ILE A 72 -7.29 18.23 -15.19
C ILE A 72 -6.05 17.34 -15.27
N GLN A 73 -5.72 16.69 -14.16
CA GLN A 73 -4.60 15.76 -14.07
C GLN A 73 -5.08 14.34 -13.82
N THR A 74 -4.36 13.37 -14.39
CA THR A 74 -4.58 11.95 -14.11
C THR A 74 -3.83 11.55 -12.84
N LYS A 75 -4.57 11.20 -11.79
CA LYS A 75 -4.02 10.60 -10.57
C LYS A 75 -3.92 9.08 -10.71
N ARG A 76 -2.76 8.53 -10.38
CA ARG A 76 -2.47 7.09 -10.41
C ARG A 76 -2.57 6.54 -9.00
N LEU A 77 -3.44 5.55 -8.82
CA LEU A 77 -3.79 5.02 -7.51
C LEU A 77 -3.51 3.52 -7.46
N VAL A 78 -3.09 3.05 -6.29
CA VAL A 78 -2.97 1.63 -5.98
C VAL A 78 -4.03 1.28 -4.95
N ARG A 79 -4.84 0.26 -5.24
CA ARG A 79 -5.80 -0.29 -4.30
C ARG A 79 -5.25 -1.56 -3.68
N PHE A 80 -5.36 -1.65 -2.37
CA PHE A 80 -5.06 -2.86 -1.61
C PHE A 80 -6.16 -3.11 -0.59
N ARG A 81 -6.25 -4.36 -0.16
CA ARG A 81 -7.24 -4.83 0.80
C ARG A 81 -6.55 -5.36 2.04
N LEU A 82 -7.03 -4.96 3.20
CA LEU A 82 -6.73 -5.58 4.47
C LEU A 82 -7.70 -6.73 4.71
N CYS A 83 -7.15 -7.91 4.93
CA CYS A 83 -7.90 -9.12 5.24
C CYS A 83 -7.42 -9.67 6.58
N PRO A 84 -8.30 -10.19 7.45
CA PRO A 84 -7.86 -10.80 8.71
C PRO A 84 -6.83 -11.90 8.46
N THR A 85 -5.73 -11.91 9.21
CA THR A 85 -4.65 -12.88 9.08
C THR A 85 -5.20 -14.30 9.17
N GLY A 86 -4.75 -15.18 8.26
CA GLY A 86 -5.23 -16.56 8.16
C GLY A 86 -6.57 -16.75 7.41
N THR A 87 -7.27 -15.66 7.05
CA THR A 87 -8.46 -15.71 6.18
C THR A 87 -8.16 -15.34 4.72
N CYS A 88 -6.95 -14.83 4.47
CA CYS A 88 -6.43 -14.51 3.15
C CYS A 88 -6.28 -15.78 2.29
N SER A 89 -7.11 -15.90 1.27
CA SER A 89 -6.90 -16.87 0.21
C SER A 89 -5.95 -16.32 -0.85
N GLU A 90 -4.81 -16.98 -1.06
CA GLU A 90 -3.88 -16.65 -2.15
C GLU A 90 -4.44 -16.94 -3.55
N THR A 91 -5.50 -17.74 -3.65
CA THR A 91 -6.15 -18.10 -4.91
C THR A 91 -7.30 -17.16 -5.27
N ASN A 92 -7.77 -16.37 -4.30
CA ASN A 92 -8.79 -15.35 -4.52
C ASN A 92 -8.10 -14.00 -4.75
N ALA A 93 -8.36 -13.36 -5.89
CA ALA A 93 -7.85 -12.02 -6.17
C ALA A 93 -8.24 -10.99 -5.09
N GLY A 94 -9.41 -11.17 -4.47
CA GLY A 94 -9.91 -10.35 -3.35
C GLY A 94 -9.40 -10.76 -1.98
N GLY A 95 -8.62 -11.83 -1.83
CA GLY A 95 -8.13 -12.34 -0.55
C GLY A 95 -9.21 -12.98 0.32
N CYS A 96 -10.13 -12.17 0.85
CA CYS A 96 -11.19 -12.55 1.77
C CYS A 96 -12.52 -11.88 1.38
N ASN A 97 -13.63 -12.44 1.85
CA ASN A 97 -14.99 -12.02 1.46
C ASN A 97 -15.74 -11.24 2.55
N SER A 98 -15.22 -11.19 3.79
CA SER A 98 -15.83 -10.48 4.91
C SER A 98 -14.75 -9.98 5.88
N GLY A 99 -15.10 -8.99 6.71
CA GLY A 99 -14.17 -8.41 7.68
C GLY A 99 -12.98 -7.67 7.05
N TYR A 100 -13.10 -7.28 5.79
CA TYR A 100 -12.03 -6.61 5.04
C TYR A 100 -12.22 -5.10 4.99
N GLY A 101 -11.10 -4.39 4.81
CA GLY A 101 -11.08 -2.96 4.50
C GLY A 101 -10.33 -2.71 3.19
N ASP A 102 -10.91 -1.93 2.29
CA ASP A 102 -10.25 -1.51 1.05
C ASP A 102 -9.61 -0.13 1.24
N TYR A 103 -8.35 -0.02 0.86
CA TYR A 103 -7.53 1.18 1.02
C TYR A 103 -6.92 1.57 -0.32
N VAL A 104 -6.60 2.86 -0.44
CA VAL A 104 -6.07 3.44 -1.66
C VAL A 104 -4.89 4.35 -1.32
N LEU A 105 -3.82 4.20 -2.09
CA LEU A 105 -2.57 4.95 -2.02
C LEU A 105 -2.30 5.64 -3.35
N ASP A 106 -1.53 6.73 -3.32
CA ASP A 106 -0.89 7.19 -4.55
C ASP A 106 0.12 6.15 -5.04
N MET A 107 0.23 5.97 -6.35
CA MET A 107 1.12 4.97 -6.93
C MET A 107 2.59 5.26 -6.62
N ASN A 108 2.99 6.54 -6.56
CA ASN A 108 4.38 6.89 -6.26
C ASN A 108 4.71 6.53 -4.80
N GLU A 109 3.82 6.85 -3.86
CA GLU A 109 3.98 6.49 -2.44
C GLU A 109 4.08 4.97 -2.22
N TYR A 110 3.28 4.21 -2.98
CA TYR A 110 3.35 2.76 -2.98
C TYR A 110 4.70 2.23 -3.50
N LEU A 111 5.22 2.80 -4.58
CA LEU A 111 6.51 2.39 -5.14
C LEU A 111 7.67 2.77 -4.21
N ASP A 112 7.62 3.95 -3.60
CA ASP A 112 8.66 4.41 -2.66
C ASP A 112 8.71 3.50 -1.44
N SER A 113 7.55 3.22 -0.80
CA SER A 113 7.48 2.27 0.32
C SER A 113 7.94 0.86 -0.07
N TYR A 114 7.62 0.41 -1.29
CA TYR A 114 8.10 -0.87 -1.80
C TYR A 114 9.62 -0.91 -1.97
N PHE A 115 10.22 0.12 -2.57
CA PHE A 115 11.67 0.13 -2.78
C PHE A 115 12.45 0.26 -1.47
N GLU A 116 11.98 1.09 -0.54
CA GLU A 116 12.51 1.19 0.82
C GLU A 116 12.47 -0.19 1.51
N ALA A 117 11.34 -0.88 1.42
CA ALA A 117 11.15 -2.23 1.95
C ALA A 117 12.11 -3.26 1.34
N VAL A 118 12.28 -3.25 0.01
CA VAL A 118 13.21 -4.13 -0.71
C VAL A 118 14.65 -3.87 -0.27
N GLN A 119 15.06 -2.61 -0.16
CA GLN A 119 16.40 -2.23 0.26
C GLN A 119 16.69 -2.73 1.68
N GLN A 120 15.78 -2.47 2.63
CA GLN A 120 15.93 -2.92 4.01
C GLN A 120 15.99 -4.45 4.15
N GLN A 121 15.33 -5.22 3.27
CA GLN A 121 15.47 -6.68 3.30
C GLN A 121 16.78 -7.17 2.70
N ASN A 122 17.31 -6.50 1.67
CA ASN A 122 18.57 -6.89 1.03
C ASN A 122 19.81 -6.49 1.83
N GLU A 123 19.67 -5.54 2.76
CA GLU A 123 20.72 -5.14 3.70
C GLU A 123 20.97 -6.16 4.82
N TRP A 124 20.20 -7.26 4.86
CA TRP A 124 20.32 -8.36 5.84
C TRP A 124 20.57 -9.73 5.17
#